data_AF-A0A377E166-F1
#
_entry.id   AF-A0A377E166-F1
#
_cell.length_a   1.000
_cell.length_b   1.000
_cell.length_c   1.000
_cell.angle_alpha   90.00
_cell.angle_beta   90.00
_cell.angle_gamma   90.00
#
_symmetry.space_group_name_H-M   'P 1'
#
loop_
_entity.id
_entity.type
_entity.pdbx_description
1 polymer ?
#
loop_
_entity_poly.entity_id
_entity_poly.type
_entity_poly.pdbx_seq_one_letter_code
_entity_poly.pdbx_strand_id
1 'polypeptide(L)'
;MSGFQQTMQMLNEGIVPTAMLVANDQMALGAMRAITESGLRVGADISVVGYDDTEDSSCYIPPLTTIKQDFRLLGQTSVDRLLQLSQGPGGEGQSAVARLTGEKKNHPGAQYANRLSPRVGRFINAAGTTSFPTGKRAVSATQLM
;
A
#
# COMPACT_ATOMS: atom_id res chain seq x y z
N MET A 1 13.10 -3.90 5.53
CA MET A 1 12.92 -4.03 6.99
C MET A 1 12.73 -2.71 7.73
N SER A 2 12.55 -1.58 7.02
CA SER A 2 12.18 -0.29 7.62
C SER A 2 10.81 -0.37 8.32
N GLY A 3 9.74 -0.76 7.63
CA GLY A 3 8.35 -0.56 8.10
C GLY A 3 8.02 -0.89 9.57
N PHE A 4 8.63 -1.91 10.18
CA PHE A 4 8.48 -2.20 11.61
C PHE A 4 9.05 -1.07 12.49
N GLN A 5 10.29 -0.64 12.21
CA GLN A 5 11.01 0.35 13.01
C GLN A 5 10.31 1.71 13.00
N GLN A 6 9.93 2.23 11.82
CA GLN A 6 9.20 3.50 11.76
C GLN A 6 7.84 3.42 12.45
N THR A 7 7.14 2.29 12.34
CA THR A 7 5.84 2.11 13.00
C THR A 7 6.01 2.08 14.52
N MET A 8 6.99 1.34 15.04
CA MET A 8 7.28 1.32 16.48
C MET A 8 7.68 2.69 17.00
N GLN A 9 8.54 3.43 16.27
CA GLN A 9 8.92 4.78 16.66
C GLN A 9 7.70 5.69 16.75
N MET A 10 6.88 5.74 15.70
CA MET A 10 5.66 6.55 15.66
C MET A 10 4.69 6.20 16.81
N LEU A 11 4.49 4.91 17.09
CA LEU A 11 3.63 4.47 18.19
C LEU A 11 4.21 4.83 19.57
N ASN A 12 5.53 4.72 19.75
CA ASN A 12 6.23 5.12 20.98
C ASN A 12 6.17 6.64 21.22
N GLU A 13 6.11 7.44 20.15
CA GLU A 13 5.87 8.88 20.21
C GLU A 13 4.38 9.23 20.50
N GLY A 14 3.53 8.22 20.71
CA GLY A 14 2.10 8.39 21.00
C GLY A 14 1.24 8.68 19.78
N ILE A 15 1.79 8.55 18.57
CA ILE A 15 1.08 8.80 17.32
C ILE A 15 0.43 7.50 16.86
N VAL A 16 -0.89 7.39 17.05
CA VAL A 16 -1.68 6.23 16.62
C VAL A 16 -2.56 6.64 15.42
N PRO A 17 -2.13 6.37 14.16
CA PRO A 17 -2.92 6.73 12.99
C PRO A 17 -4.12 5.79 12.82
N THR A 18 -5.18 6.25 12.15
CA THR A 18 -6.30 5.36 11.81
C THR A 18 -6.02 4.46 10.61
N ALA A 19 -5.07 4.85 9.76
CA ALA A 19 -4.66 4.11 8.56
C ALA A 19 -3.22 4.46 8.15
N MET A 20 -2.55 3.51 7.50
CA MET A 20 -1.20 3.64 6.95
C MET A 20 -1.17 3.17 5.50
N LEU A 21 -0.57 3.98 4.62
CA LEU A 21 -0.16 3.57 3.29
C LEU A 21 1.34 3.30 3.33
N VAL A 22 1.75 2.10 2.93
CA VAL A 22 3.12 1.63 3.05
C VAL A 22 3.69 1.37 1.66
N ALA A 23 4.97 1.73 1.48
CA ALA A 23 5.61 1.82 0.18
C ALA A 23 5.77 0.48 -0.57
N ASN A 24 5.73 -0.64 0.14
CA ASN A 24 5.64 -1.98 -0.44
C ASN A 24 5.08 -2.99 0.56
N ASP A 25 4.73 -4.19 0.07
CA ASP A 25 4.13 -5.27 0.85
C ASP A 25 5.05 -5.79 1.97
N GLN A 26 6.36 -5.89 1.72
CA GLN A 26 7.32 -6.34 2.74
C GLN A 26 7.46 -5.35 3.90
N MET A 27 7.43 -4.04 3.61
CA MET A 27 7.39 -3.00 4.64
C MET A 27 6.05 -3.01 5.36
N ALA A 28 4.94 -3.25 4.64
CA ALA A 28 3.60 -3.35 5.22
C ALA A 28 3.52 -4.51 6.22
N LEU A 29 4.13 -5.66 5.91
CA LEU A 29 4.25 -6.78 6.84
C LEU A 29 4.98 -6.38 8.12
N GLY A 30 6.08 -5.63 7.99
CA GLY A 30 6.80 -5.07 9.13
C GLY A 30 5.93 -4.13 9.98
N ALA A 31 5.17 -3.24 9.34
CA ALA A 31 4.25 -2.34 10.03
C ALA A 31 3.13 -3.11 10.76
N MET A 32 2.53 -4.10 10.10
CA MET A 32 1.51 -4.98 10.70
C MET A 32 2.02 -5.71 11.94
N ARG A 33 3.27 -6.17 11.89
CA ARG A 33 3.93 -6.78 13.06
C ARG A 33 4.09 -5.78 14.20
N ALA A 34 4.58 -4.56 13.93
CA ALA A 34 4.75 -3.52 14.94
C ALA A 34 3.43 -3.11 15.61
N ILE A 35 2.36 -2.98 14.82
CA ILE A 35 1.00 -2.71 15.31
C ILE A 35 0.55 -3.82 16.27
N THR A 36 0.74 -5.08 15.87
CA THR A 36 0.36 -6.26 16.67
C THR A 36 1.18 -6.34 17.97
N GLU A 37 2.49 -6.12 17.91
CA GLU A 37 3.37 -6.12 19.09
C GLU A 37 3.06 -4.97 20.06
N SER A 38 2.51 -3.86 19.55
CA SER A 38 2.02 -2.75 20.36
C SER A 38 0.62 -2.99 20.96
N GLY A 39 0.07 -4.20 20.81
CA GLY A 39 -1.24 -4.58 21.34
C GLY A 39 -2.43 -4.04 20.54
N LEU A 40 -2.20 -3.47 19.36
CA LEU A 40 -3.23 -2.95 18.46
C LEU A 40 -3.58 -3.99 17.39
N ARG A 41 -4.79 -3.92 16.83
CA ARG A 41 -5.27 -4.86 15.82
C ARG A 41 -5.26 -4.23 14.44
N VAL A 42 -4.54 -4.87 13.52
CA VAL A 42 -4.55 -4.51 12.09
C VAL A 42 -5.96 -4.69 11.51
N GLY A 43 -6.45 -3.67 10.79
CA GLY A 43 -7.78 -3.63 10.17
C GLY A 43 -8.93 -3.23 11.11
N ALA A 44 -8.73 -3.27 12.43
CA ALA A 44 -9.72 -2.82 13.42
C ALA A 44 -9.31 -1.48 14.06
N ASP A 45 -8.09 -1.40 14.59
CA ASP A 45 -7.56 -0.21 15.24
C ASP A 45 -6.76 0.64 14.25
N ILE A 46 -5.90 0.01 13.43
CA ILE A 46 -5.14 0.67 12.36
C ILE A 46 -5.33 -0.09 11.05
N SER A 47 -5.81 0.58 10.01
CA SER A 47 -5.87 0.00 8.65
C SER A 47 -4.51 0.07 7.97
N VAL A 48 -4.09 -0.97 7.26
CA VAL A 48 -2.81 -0.99 6.53
C VAL A 48 -3.08 -1.29 5.07
N VAL A 49 -2.52 -0.48 4.18
CA VAL A 49 -2.53 -0.69 2.73
C VAL A 49 -1.08 -0.76 2.26
N GLY A 50 -0.72 -1.88 1.64
CA GLY A 50 0.57 -2.09 0.98
C GLY A 50 0.59 -1.59 -0.46
N TYR A 51 1.66 -1.97 -1.16
CA TYR A 51 1.93 -1.61 -2.54
C TYR A 51 2.77 -2.75 -3.15
N ASP A 52 2.55 -3.04 -4.43
CA ASP A 52 3.19 -4.09 -5.26
C ASP A 52 2.25 -5.27 -5.59
N ASP A 53 1.35 -5.66 -4.69
CA ASP A 53 0.50 -6.85 -4.83
C ASP A 53 1.29 -8.13 -5.09
N THR A 54 2.31 -8.37 -4.25
CA THR A 54 3.14 -9.57 -4.33
C THR A 54 2.33 -10.83 -4.02
N GLU A 55 2.78 -12.00 -4.48
CA GLU A 55 2.03 -13.27 -4.32
C GLU A 55 1.78 -13.61 -2.84
N ASP A 56 2.75 -13.30 -1.97
CA ASP A 56 2.71 -13.57 -0.54
C ASP A 56 1.80 -12.62 0.25
N SER A 57 1.44 -11.45 -0.29
CA SER A 57 0.57 -10.46 0.37
C SER A 57 -0.79 -11.04 0.84
N SER A 58 -1.33 -11.98 0.05
CA SER A 58 -2.58 -12.69 0.34
C SER A 58 -2.48 -13.68 1.51
N CYS A 59 -1.26 -14.10 1.85
CA CYS A 59 -0.96 -15.05 2.91
C CYS A 59 -0.58 -14.35 4.24
N TYR A 60 -0.53 -13.03 4.26
CA TYR A 60 -0.28 -12.29 5.50
C TYR A 60 -1.45 -12.48 6.47
N ILE A 61 -1.21 -12.21 7.75
CA ILE A 61 -2.22 -12.38 8.81
C ILE A 61 -2.43 -11.02 9.50
N PRO A 62 -3.59 -10.37 9.32
CA PRO A 62 -4.64 -10.66 8.32
C PRO A 62 -4.14 -10.47 6.87
N PRO A 63 -4.84 -10.98 5.84
CA PRO A 63 -4.46 -10.77 4.44
C PRO A 63 -4.30 -9.28 4.11
N LEU A 64 -3.22 -8.92 3.42
CA LEU A 64 -2.88 -7.52 3.16
C LEU A 64 -3.73 -6.94 2.03
N THR A 65 -4.33 -5.78 2.27
CA THR A 65 -4.86 -4.95 1.18
C THR A 65 -3.69 -4.23 0.53
N THR A 66 -3.51 -4.36 -0.78
CA THR A 66 -2.35 -3.81 -1.48
C THR A 66 -2.71 -3.34 -2.89
N ILE A 67 -1.89 -2.44 -3.42
CA ILE A 67 -2.05 -1.84 -4.73
C ILE A 67 -1.22 -2.63 -5.74
N LYS A 68 -1.89 -3.18 -6.74
CA LYS A 68 -1.25 -3.91 -7.83
C LYS A 68 -0.58 -2.96 -8.82
N GLN A 69 0.71 -3.15 -9.03
CA GLN A 69 1.45 -2.49 -10.09
C GLN A 69 1.50 -3.37 -11.34
N ASP A 70 1.32 -2.77 -12.52
CA ASP A 70 1.65 -3.45 -13.78
C ASP A 70 3.16 -3.36 -14.03
N PHE A 71 3.92 -4.17 -13.29
CA PHE A 71 5.39 -4.23 -13.42
C PHE A 71 5.84 -4.60 -14.84
N ARG A 72 5.01 -5.35 -15.59
CA ARG A 72 5.31 -5.70 -16.98
C ARG A 72 5.24 -4.46 -17.86
N LEU A 73 4.15 -3.69 -17.78
CA LEU A 73 4.01 -2.45 -18.53
C LEU A 73 5.06 -1.41 -18.12
N LEU A 74 5.32 -1.29 -16.81
CA LEU A 74 6.35 -0.39 -16.28
C LEU A 74 7.74 -0.75 -16.81
N GLY A 75 8.10 -2.03 -16.78
CA GLY A 75 9.37 -2.53 -17.31
C GLY A 75 9.50 -2.29 -18.81
N GLN A 76 8.47 -2.64 -19.59
CA GLN A 76 8.42 -2.42 -21.04
C GLN A 76 8.61 -0.94 -21.38
N THR A 77 7.82 -0.06 -20.76
CA THR A 77 7.87 1.38 -20.99
C THR A 77 9.24 1.97 -20.61
N SER A 78 9.85 1.46 -19.54
CA SER A 78 11.18 1.89 -19.11
C SER A 78 12.27 1.54 -20.11
N VAL A 79 12.24 0.30 -20.64
CA VAL A 79 13.19 -0.16 -21.66
C VAL A 79 12.98 0.59 -22.99
N ASP A 80 11.74 0.73 -23.44
CA ASP A 80 11.41 1.45 -24.67
C ASP A 80 11.93 2.90 -24.61
N ARG A 81 11.79 3.54 -23.45
CA ARG A 81 12.30 4.89 -23.22
C ARG A 81 13.83 4.94 -23.19
N LEU A 82 14.49 3.98 -22.55
CA LEU A 82 15.95 3.90 -22.56
C LEU A 82 16.49 3.78 -23.98
N LEU A 83 15.85 2.96 -24.82
CA LEU A 83 16.21 2.81 -26.23
C LEU A 83 16.01 4.11 -27.01
N GLN A 84 14.91 4.85 -26.79
CA GLN A 84 14.67 6.15 -27.42
C GLN A 84 15.78 7.17 -27.07
N LEU A 85 16.12 7.29 -25.79
CA LEU A 85 17.18 8.19 -25.32
C LEU A 85 18.56 7.81 -25.88
N SER A 86 18.81 6.51 -26.09
CA SER A 86 20.07 6.03 -26.66
C SER A 86 20.28 6.45 -28.13
N GLN A 87 19.20 6.78 -28.86
CA GLN A 87 19.25 7.15 -30.28
C GLN A 87 19.34 8.67 -30.52
N GLY A 88 19.40 9.49 -29.46
CA GLY A 88 19.48 10.96 -29.53
C GLY A 88 18.39 11.64 -28.70
N PRO A 89 18.43 12.98 -28.55
CA PRO A 89 17.49 13.68 -27.67
C PRO A 89 16.08 13.66 -28.28
N GLY A 90 15.21 12.78 -27.76
CA GLY A 90 13.83 12.67 -28.21
C GLY A 90 12.88 12.16 -27.13
N GLY A 91 12.14 13.08 -26.51
CA GLY A 91 10.83 12.79 -25.89
C GLY A 91 10.64 13.28 -24.44
N GLU A 92 9.72 14.23 -24.26
CA GLU A 92 9.14 14.56 -22.95
C GLU A 92 8.51 13.31 -22.32
N GLY A 93 8.70 13.16 -21.02
CA GLY A 93 8.35 11.93 -20.33
C GLY A 93 6.87 11.71 -20.11
N GLN A 94 6.31 10.66 -20.70
CA GLN A 94 5.04 10.13 -20.22
C GLN A 94 5.27 9.44 -18.87
N SER A 95 4.57 9.94 -17.85
CA SER A 95 4.50 9.31 -16.53
C SER A 95 3.64 8.05 -16.65
N ALA A 96 4.20 6.89 -16.33
CA ALA A 96 3.41 5.68 -16.18
C ALA A 96 2.61 5.81 -14.86
N VAL A 97 1.38 6.29 -14.97
CA VAL A 97 0.50 6.46 -13.82
C VAL A 97 0.07 5.07 -13.34
N ALA A 98 0.46 4.71 -12.11
CA ALA A 98 -0.05 3.50 -11.47
C ALA A 98 -1.58 3.63 -11.36
N ARG A 99 -2.31 2.75 -12.05
CA ARG A 99 -3.77 2.71 -11.97
C ARG A 99 -4.14 1.90 -10.72
N LEU A 100 -4.76 2.56 -9.74
CA LEU A 100 -5.31 1.88 -8.57
C LEU A 100 -6.49 0.98 -8.99
N THR A 101 -6.24 -0.29 -9.28
CA THR A 101 -7.29 -1.30 -9.36
C THR A 101 -7.59 -1.78 -7.94
N GLY A 102 -8.66 -1.26 -7.34
CA GLY A 102 -9.19 -1.79 -6.09
C GLY A 102 -9.83 -3.16 -6.32
N GLU A 103 -9.01 -4.20 -6.47
CA GLU A 103 -9.52 -5.57 -6.54
C GLU A 103 -9.59 -6.16 -5.14
N LYS A 104 -10.80 -6.48 -4.69
CA LYS A 104 -11.01 -7.31 -3.51
C LYS A 104 -10.59 -8.74 -3.87
N LYS A 105 -9.34 -9.12 -3.63
CA LYS A 105 -8.86 -10.48 -3.87
C LYS A 105 -9.65 -11.48 -3.01
N ASN A 106 -10.54 -12.24 -3.65
CA ASN A 106 -11.16 -13.43 -3.07
C ASN A 106 -10.24 -14.64 -3.29
N HIS A 107 -9.16 -14.75 -2.51
CA HIS A 107 -8.35 -15.98 -2.49
C HIS A 107 -9.08 -17.09 -1.71
N PRO A 108 -8.83 -18.39 -1.98
CA PRO A 108 -9.45 -19.49 -1.23
C PRO A 108 -9.13 -19.48 0.28
N GLY A 109 -8.04 -18.81 0.72
CA GLY A 109 -7.77 -18.50 2.13
C GLY A 109 -8.53 -17.28 2.70
N ALA A 110 -9.14 -16.45 1.83
CA ALA A 110 -9.94 -15.28 2.20
C ALA A 110 -11.31 -15.64 2.80
N GLN A 111 -11.63 -16.94 2.93
CA GLN A 111 -12.80 -17.42 3.68
C GLN A 111 -12.78 -16.95 5.15
N TYR A 112 -11.60 -16.68 5.72
CA TYR A 112 -11.46 -16.07 7.06
C TYR A 112 -11.56 -14.53 7.08
N ALA A 113 -11.51 -13.87 5.91
CA ALA A 113 -11.42 -12.41 5.77
C ALA A 113 -12.77 -11.71 5.48
N ASN A 114 -13.89 -12.45 5.46
CA ASN A 114 -15.23 -11.90 5.19
C ASN A 114 -15.78 -10.97 6.29
N ARG A 115 -14.94 -10.52 7.23
CA ARG A 115 -15.25 -9.49 8.22
C ARG A 115 -14.34 -8.26 8.04
N LEU A 116 -14.14 -7.82 6.80
CA LEU A 116 -13.61 -6.48 6.55
C LEU A 116 -14.60 -5.45 7.11
N SER A 117 -14.14 -4.64 8.06
CA SER A 117 -14.95 -3.59 8.65
C SER A 117 -15.38 -2.59 7.56
N PRO A 118 -16.57 -1.97 7.65
CA PRO A 118 -17.07 -0.98 6.67
C PRO A 118 -16.15 0.23 6.43
N ARG A 119 -15.06 0.36 7.20
CA ARG A 119 -14.14 1.50 7.19
C ARG A 119 -13.10 1.42 6.07
N VAL A 120 -12.68 0.23 5.64
CA VAL A 120 -11.63 0.07 4.60
C VAL A 120 -12.18 0.38 3.19
N GLY A 121 -13.44 0.03 2.93
CA GLY A 121 -14.09 0.26 1.62
C GLY A 121 -14.39 1.73 1.26
N ARG A 122 -14.11 2.69 2.16
CA ARG A 122 -14.33 4.13 1.92
C ARG A 122 -13.11 4.88 1.40
N PHE A 123 -11.95 4.25 1.26
CA PHE A 123 -10.71 4.93 0.86
C PHE A 123 -10.35 4.77 -0.62
N ILE A 124 -11.10 3.96 -1.37
CA ILE A 124 -10.86 3.68 -2.79
C ILE A 124 -12.17 3.91 -3.55
N ASN A 125 -12.31 5.07 -4.18
CA ASN A 125 -13.42 5.33 -5.10
C ASN A 125 -13.15 4.69 -6.46
N ALA A 126 -14.21 4.39 -7.21
CA ALA A 126 -14.19 3.74 -8.53
C ALA A 126 -13.30 4.42 -9.60
N ALA A 127 -12.79 5.63 -9.33
CA ALA A 127 -11.91 6.40 -10.21
C ALA A 127 -10.41 6.29 -9.86
N GLY A 128 -10.02 5.42 -8.91
CA GLY A 128 -8.62 5.31 -8.49
C GLY A 128 -8.06 6.60 -7.87
N THR A 129 -8.93 7.46 -7.33
CA THR A 129 -8.56 8.69 -6.64
C THR A 129 -8.83 8.52 -5.15
N THR A 130 -7.81 8.78 -4.34
CA THR A 130 -7.88 8.80 -2.88
C THR A 130 -8.61 10.06 -2.44
N SER A 131 -9.92 9.98 -2.15
CA SER A 131 -10.58 11.05 -1.39
C SER A 131 -10.74 10.62 0.07
N PHE A 132 -10.04 11.32 0.95
CA PHE A 132 -10.14 11.14 2.39
C PHE A 132 -11.25 12.03 2.93
N PRO A 133 -12.15 11.53 3.79
CA PRO A 133 -13.11 12.40 4.47
C PRO A 133 -12.36 13.37 5.39
N THR A 134 -12.65 14.65 5.22
CA THR A 134 -12.06 15.79 5.94
C THR A 134 -12.10 15.55 7.45
N GLY A 135 -10.93 15.56 8.12
CA GLY A 135 -10.83 15.53 9.59
C GLY A 135 -10.10 14.34 10.23
N LYS A 136 -9.55 13.38 9.46
CA LYS A 136 -8.72 12.27 10.00
C LYS A 136 -7.26 12.38 9.56
N ARG A 137 -6.34 12.27 10.52
CA ARG A 137 -4.88 12.31 10.28
C ARG A 137 -4.45 11.03 9.56
N ALA A 138 -4.24 11.10 8.25
CA ALA A 138 -3.53 10.09 7.48
C ALA A 138 -2.05 10.47 7.45
N VAL A 139 -1.17 9.52 7.74
CA VAL A 139 0.29 9.72 7.64
C VAL A 139 0.76 8.85 6.48
N SER A 140 1.34 9.48 5.46
CA SER A 140 2.12 8.76 4.47
C SER A 140 3.40 8.28 5.14
N ALA A 141 3.75 7.00 5.04
CA ALA A 141 4.99 6.49 5.61
C ALA A 141 6.25 7.11 4.96
N THR A 142 6.09 7.83 3.84
CA THR A 142 7.15 8.64 3.20
C THR A 142 7.41 9.97 3.93
N GLN A 143 6.54 10.40 4.83
CA GLN A 143 6.63 11.71 5.50
C GLN A 143 7.46 11.71 6.81
N LEU A 144 8.21 10.63 7.04
CA LEU A 144 9.17 10.46 8.15
C LEU A 144 10.62 10.33 7.66
N MET A 145 10.91 10.75 6.42
CA MET A 145 12.27 10.90 5.88
C MET A 145 12.60 12.37 5.65
#